data_AF-A0A7C6HYG1-F1
#
_entry.id   AF-A0A7C6HYG1-F1
#
_cell.length_a   1.000
_cell.length_b   1.000
_cell.length_c   1.000
_cell.angle_alpha   90.00
_cell.angle_beta   90.00
_cell.angle_gamma   90.00
#
_symmetry.space_group_name_H-M   'P 1'
#
loop_
_entity.id
_entity.type
_entity.pdbx_description
1 polymer ?
#
loop_
_entity_poly.entity_id
_entity_poly.type
_entity_poly.pdbx_seq_one_letter_code
_entity_poly.pdbx_strand_id
1 'polypeptide(L)' 'MNNKDKVTAIIDVSRPAGRKIVRELQNKRTVTLQYPKPEGIENAPSHEEVFSKLLDDLSDDYGCNMKESFNF' A
#
# COMPACT_ATOMS: atom_id res chain seq x y z
N MET A 1 -18.80 14.57 -17.76
CA MET A 1 -17.83 13.97 -18.71
C MET A 1 -18.31 12.55 -19.01
N ASN A 2 -18.56 12.23 -20.29
CA ASN A 2 -19.05 10.92 -20.71
C ASN A 2 -18.02 9.83 -20.41
N ASN A 3 -18.36 8.91 -19.52
CA ASN A 3 -17.57 7.74 -19.12
C ASN A 3 -17.58 6.61 -20.18
N LYS A 4 -17.77 6.95 -21.47
CA LYS A 4 -18.12 5.97 -22.52
C LYS A 4 -16.95 5.12 -23.02
N ASP A 5 -15.70 5.51 -22.77
CA ASP A 5 -14.51 4.84 -23.33
C ASP A 5 -13.64 4.10 -22.29
N LYS A 6 -14.11 3.96 -21.04
CA LYS A 6 -13.37 3.25 -19.99
C LYS A 6 -13.81 1.78 -19.90
N VAL A 7 -12.86 0.86 -20.11
CA VAL A 7 -13.06 -0.58 -19.88
C VAL A 7 -12.38 -0.96 -18.56
N THR A 8 -13.14 -1.60 -17.66
CA THR A 8 -12.62 -2.15 -16.39
C THR A 8 -12.57 -3.66 -16.50
N ALA A 9 -11.43 -4.27 -16.18
CA ALA A 9 -11.25 -5.72 -16.19
C ALA A 9 -10.71 -6.20 -14.85
N ILE A 10 -11.23 -7.33 -14.35
CA ILE A 10 -10.75 -8.00 -13.14
C ILE A 10 -9.80 -9.12 -13.58
N ILE A 11 -8.56 -9.09 -13.08
CA ILE A 11 -7.54 -10.07 -13.43
C ILE A 11 -7.28 -10.99 -12.24
N ASP A 12 -7.47 -12.28 -12.42
CA ASP A 12 -7.16 -13.29 -11.41
C ASP A 12 -5.63 -13.55 -11.35
N VAL A 13 -4.98 -13.00 -10.32
CA VAL A 13 -3.53 -13.14 -10.08
C VAL A 13 -3.12 -14.44 -9.38
N SER A 14 -4.08 -15.30 -9.01
CA SER A 14 -3.76 -16.64 -8.49
C SER A 14 -3.11 -17.51 -9.58
N ARG A 15 -3.41 -17.21 -10.84
CA ARG A 15 -2.92 -17.94 -12.01
C ARG A 15 -1.63 -17.31 -12.56
N PRO A 16 -0.66 -18.12 -13.05
CA PRO A 16 0.55 -17.60 -13.69
C PRO A 16 0.27 -16.64 -14.85
N ALA A 17 -0.77 -16.94 -15.65
CA ALA A 17 -1.19 -16.11 -16.76
C ALA A 17 -1.67 -14.72 -16.31
N GLY A 18 -2.48 -14.65 -15.24
CA GLY A 18 -2.93 -13.37 -14.69
C GLY A 18 -1.79 -12.51 -14.18
N ARG A 19 -0.81 -13.12 -13.48
CA ARG A 19 0.41 -12.41 -13.05
C ARG A 19 1.22 -11.85 -14.22
N LYS A 20 1.31 -12.60 -15.33
CA LYS A 20 1.99 -12.14 -16.55
C LYS A 20 1.30 -10.91 -17.13
N ILE A 21 -0.03 -10.93 -17.24
CA ILE A 21 -0.83 -9.80 -17.76
C ILE A 21 -0.64 -8.57 -16.87
N VAL A 22 -0.72 -8.71 -15.55
CA VAL A 22 -0.52 -7.57 -14.62
C VAL A 22 0.87 -6.96 -14.77
N ARG A 23 1.93 -7.79 -14.88
CA ARG A 23 3.30 -7.31 -15.09
C ARG A 23 3.46 -6.53 -16.40
N GLU A 24 2.82 -7.00 -17.48
CA GLU A 24 2.85 -6.29 -18.77
C GLU A 24 2.08 -4.96 -18.72
N LEU A 25 0.97 -4.90 -17.99
CA LEU A 25 0.15 -3.69 -17.83
C LEU A 25 0.81 -2.66 -16.90
N GLN A 26 1.56 -3.11 -15.89
CA GLN A 26 2.23 -2.23 -14.91
C GLN A 26 3.26 -1.29 -15.58
N ASN A 27 3.86 -1.73 -16.69
CA ASN A 27 4.83 -0.93 -17.44
C ASN A 27 4.17 0.09 -18.40
N LYS A 28 2.83 0.08 -18.54
CA LYS A 28 2.12 0.95 -19.48
C LYS A 28 1.51 2.15 -18.76
N ARG A 29 1.93 3.36 -19.14
CA ARG A 29 1.47 4.64 -18.57
C ARG A 29 -0.04 4.90 -18.74
N THR A 30 -0.69 4.20 -19.67
CA THR A 30 -2.12 4.36 -20.01
C THR A 30 -3.05 3.57 -19.09
N VAL A 31 -2.52 2.70 -18.23
CA VAL A 31 -3.31 1.78 -17.40
C VAL A 31 -3.21 2.18 -15.94
N THR A 32 -4.34 2.27 -15.26
CA THR A 32 -4.40 2.41 -13.81
C THR A 32 -4.73 1.06 -13.19
N LEU A 33 -3.74 0.43 -12.53
CA LEU A 33 -3.95 -0.81 -11.80
C LEU A 33 -4.43 -0.48 -10.38
N GLN A 34 -5.63 -0.95 -10.04
CA GLN A 34 -6.14 -0.88 -8.67
C GLN A 34 -6.14 -2.29 -8.10
N TYR A 35 -5.38 -2.49 -7.03
CA TYR A 35 -5.45 -3.72 -6.26
C TYR A 35 -6.62 -3.63 -5.29
N PRO A 36 -7.39 -4.72 -5.10
CA PRO A 36 -8.40 -4.75 -4.05
C PRO A 36 -7.73 -4.44 -2.71
N LYS A 37 -8.41 -3.66 -1.88
CA LYS A 37 -7.98 -3.49 -0.49
C LYS A 37 -7.99 -4.88 0.16
N PRO A 38 -6.91 -5.27 0.85
CA PRO A 38 -6.90 -6.53 1.58
C PRO A 38 -8.10 -6.58 2.55
N GLU A 39 -8.83 -7.68 2.53
CA GLU A 39 -9.92 -7.93 3.47
C GLU A 39 -9.34 -8.03 4.88
N GLY A 40 -9.92 -7.31 5.85
CA GLY A 40 -9.47 -7.30 7.25
C GLY A 40 -8.62 -6.11 7.70
N ILE A 41 -8.44 -5.08 6.87
CA ILE A 41 -7.68 -3.85 7.20
C ILE A 41 -8.55 -2.79 7.92
N GLU A 42 -9.81 -3.07 8.25
CA GLU A 42 -10.69 -2.09 8.90
C GLU A 42 -10.13 -1.52 10.21
N ASN A 43 -9.21 -2.24 10.87
CA ASN A 43 -8.50 -1.80 12.08
C ASN A 43 -6.98 -1.82 11.94
N ALA A 44 -6.45 -1.76 10.71
CA ALA A 44 -5.00 -1.68 10.56
C ALA A 44 -4.50 -0.36 11.15
N PRO A 45 -3.47 -0.39 12.01
CA PRO A 45 -2.94 0.82 12.60
C PRO A 45 -2.43 1.74 11.49
N SER A 46 -2.63 3.04 11.69
CA SER A 46 -2.14 4.04 10.76
C SER A 46 -0.61 3.98 10.69
N HIS A 47 -0.04 4.51 9.61
CA HIS A 47 1.42 4.62 9.50
C HIS A 47 2.01 5.36 10.71
N GLU A 48 1.33 6.42 11.17
CA GLU A 48 1.74 7.20 12.34
C GLU A 48 1.69 6.37 13.63
N GLU A 49 0.67 5.54 13.82
CA GLU A 49 0.55 4.67 15.01
C GLU A 49 1.67 3.62 15.06
N VAL A 50 1.96 2.99 13.91
CA VAL A 50 3.05 2.00 13.81
C VAL A 50 4.40 2.68 14.06
N PHE A 51 4.61 3.85 13.47
CA PHE A 51 5.89 4.56 13.56
C PHE A 51 6.12 5.15 14.96
N SER A 52 5.07 5.67 15.60
CA SER A 52 5.14 6.18 16.97
C SER A 52 5.53 5.08 17.96
N LYS A 53 4.94 3.89 17.82
CA LYS A 53 5.30 2.73 18.64
C LYS A 53 6.75 2.29 18.43
N LEU A 54 7.22 2.26 17.19
CA LEU A 54 8.62 1.97 16.88
C LEU A 54 9.57 2.97 17.56
N LEU A 55 9.21 4.27 17.56
CA LEU A 55 10.02 5.29 18.23
C LEU A 55 9.99 5.16 19.75
N ASP A 56 8.90 4.69 20.34
CA ASP A 56 8.85 4.35 21.77
C ASP A 56 9.80 3.21 22.10
N ASP A 57 9.73 2.09 21.36
CA ASP A 57 10.62 0.93 21.57
C ASP A 57 12.10 1.34 21.43
N LEU A 58 12.44 2.17 20.44
CA LEU A 58 13.80 2.68 20.25
C LEU A 58 14.20 3.67 21.36
N SER A 59 13.27 4.44 21.90
CA SER A 59 13.60 5.37 22.98
C SER A 59 13.99 4.63 24.25
N ASP A 60 13.30 3.52 24.53
CA ASP A 60 13.61 2.63 25.65
C ASP A 60 14.97 1.93 25.47
N ASP A 61 15.25 1.40 24.27
CA ASP A 61 16.50 0.69 23.98
C ASP A 61 17.74 1.60 24.07
N TYR A 62 17.63 2.84 23.58
CA TYR A 62 18.75 3.77 23.53
C TYR A 62 18.78 4.77 24.70
N GLY A 63 17.77 4.76 25.57
CA GLY A 63 17.66 5.64 26.73
C GLY A 63 17.58 7.13 26.36
N CYS A 64 17.10 7.44 25.16
CA CYS A 64 16.97 8.81 24.67
C CYS A 64 15.63 8.99 23.95
N ASN A 65 15.06 10.20 24.00
CA ASN A 65 13.76 10.46 23.37
C ASN A 65 13.91 10.55 21.84
N MET A 66 13.67 9.44 21.14
CA MET A 66 13.78 9.37 19.69
C MET A 66 12.72 10.23 18.99
N LYS A 67 11.56 10.48 19.62
CA LYS A 67 10.50 11.32 19.05
C LYS A 67 10.93 12.77 18.85
N GLU A 68 11.90 13.28 19.61
CA GLU A 68 12.44 14.64 19.42
C GLU A 68 13.26 14.79 18.15
N SER A 69 13.77 13.69 17.60
CA SER A 69 14.61 13.68 16.40
C SER A 69 13.81 13.51 15.11
N PHE A 70 12.52 13.17 15.19
CA PHE A 70 11.65 12.94 14.04
C PHE A 70 10.38 13.79 14.16
N ASN A 71 10.24 14.77 13.27
CA ASN A 71 8.98 15.53 13.11
C ASN A 71 8.09 14.84 12.08
N PHE A 72 6.83 14.57 12.45
CA PHE A 72 5.78 14.06 11.56
C PHE A 72 4.81 15.18 11.18
#